data_AF-A0A942A3I3-F1
#
_entry.id   AF-A0A942A3I3-F1
#
_cell.length_a   1.000
_cell.length_b   1.000
_cell.length_c   1.000
_cell.angle_alpha   90.00
_cell.angle_beta   90.00
_cell.angle_gamma   90.00
#
_symmetry.space_group_name_H-M   'P 1'
#
loop_
_entity.id
_entity.type
_entity.pdbx_description
1 polymer ?
#
loop_
_entity_poly.entity_id
_entity_poly.type
_entity_poly.pdbx_seq_one_letter_code
_entity_poly.pdbx_strand_id
1 'polypeptide(L)' 'CGEMAGDPRYTRLLLGLGLTEFSMHPTNLLEVKRAIQDGDVGALTETIRRLLRTTDADKYAEILKGIAQN' A
#
# COMPACT_ATOMS: atom_id res chain seq x y z
N CYS A 1 13.90 10.55 2.44
CA CYS A 1 14.13 9.10 2.66
C CYS A 1 12.79 8.39 2.42
N GLY A 2 12.76 7.39 1.52
CA GLY A 2 11.55 6.66 1.18
C GLY A 2 11.10 6.89 -0.26
N GLU A 3 11.90 6.49 -1.25
CA GLU A 3 11.43 6.45 -2.65
C GLU A 3 10.12 5.66 -2.77
N MET A 4 9.97 4.60 -1.96
CA MET A 4 8.73 3.82 -1.88
C MET A 4 7.55 4.61 -1.28
N ALA A 5 7.77 5.48 -0.29
CA ALA A 5 6.71 6.30 0.28
C ALA A 5 6.26 7.43 -0.68
N GLY A 6 7.18 7.88 -1.54
CA GLY A 6 6.88 8.80 -2.63
C GLY A 6 6.36 8.14 -3.90
N ASP A 7 6.23 6.82 -3.96
CA ASP A 7 5.73 6.11 -5.13
C ASP A 7 4.30 5.61 -4.87
N PRO A 8 3.30 6.12 -5.61
CA PRO A 8 1.88 5.79 -5.41
C PRO A 8 1.58 4.29 -5.44
N ARG A 9 2.40 3.50 -6.15
CA ARG A 9 2.22 2.04 -6.26
C ARG A 9 2.36 1.32 -4.93
N TYR A 10 3.07 1.90 -3.97
CA TYR A 10 3.26 1.32 -2.64
C TYR A 10 2.42 1.97 -1.55
N THR A 11 1.74 3.09 -1.84
CA THR A 11 0.99 3.85 -0.82
C THR A 11 -0.02 2.98 -0.07
N ARG A 12 -0.83 2.19 -0.77
CA ARG A 12 -1.85 1.32 -0.16
C ARG A 12 -1.25 0.19 0.66
N LEU A 13 -0.13 -0.37 0.21
CA LEU A 13 0.64 -1.35 0.97
C LEU A 13 1.17 -0.75 2.27
N LEU A 14 1.81 0.41 2.19
CA LEU A 14 2.39 1.10 3.34
C LEU A 14 1.33 1.56 4.34
N LEU A 15 0.17 2.04 3.86
CA LEU A 15 -0.99 2.36 4.69
C LEU A 15 -1.48 1.15 5.48
N GLY A 16 -1.69 0.02 4.81
CA GLY A 16 -2.18 -1.19 5.48
C GLY A 16 -1.17 -1.76 6.49
N LEU A 17 0.13 -1.51 6.30
CA LEU A 17 1.21 -1.84 7.24
C LEU A 17 1.26 -0.88 8.44
N GLY A 18 0.51 0.23 8.40
CA GLY A 18 0.42 1.20 9.49
C GLY A 18 1.33 2.41 9.35
N LEU A 19 1.84 2.71 8.15
CA LEU A 19 2.56 3.96 7.93
C LEU A 19 1.59 5.15 8.00
N THR A 20 1.83 6.05 8.95
CA THR A 20 0.99 7.22 9.21
C THR A 20 1.57 8.52 8.67
N GLU A 21 2.84 8.51 8.26
CA GLU A 21 3.54 9.69 7.73
C GLU A 21 4.18 9.34 6.39
N PHE A 22 3.88 10.15 5.37
CA PHE A 22 4.44 10.03 4.03
C PHE A 22 5.31 11.26 3.74
N SER A 23 6.52 11.03 3.22
CA SER A 23 7.43 12.10 2.79
C SER A 23 7.90 11.84 1.35
N MET A 24 7.95 12.89 0.52
CA MET A 24 8.23 12.77 -0.92
C MET A 24 8.55 14.12 -1.56
N HIS A 25 8.98 14.08 -2.83
CA HIS A 25 9.07 15.27 -3.67
C HIS A 25 7.67 15.78 -4.06
N PRO A 26 7.45 17.10 -4.20
CA PRO A 26 6.13 17.67 -4.50
C PRO A 26 5.45 17.12 -5.76
N THR A 27 6.23 16.63 -6.72
CA THR A 27 5.72 16.02 -7.97
C THR A 27 4.83 14.81 -7.73
N ASN A 28 5.04 14.07 -6.63
CA ASN A 28 4.32 12.82 -6.35
C ASN A 28 3.21 13.03 -5.31
N LEU A 29 3.11 14.23 -4.73
CA LEU A 29 2.23 14.52 -3.60
C LEU A 29 0.75 14.35 -3.94
N LEU A 30 0.32 14.75 -5.14
CA LEU A 30 -1.08 14.62 -5.55
C LEU A 30 -1.48 13.16 -5.77
N GLU A 31 -0.60 12.36 -6.36
CA GLU A 31 -0.87 10.95 -6.64
C GLU A 31 -0.90 10.12 -5.35
N VAL A 32 0.07 10.33 -4.45
CA VAL A 32 0.07 9.67 -3.14
C VAL A 32 -1.13 10.12 -2.31
N LYS A 33 -1.46 11.42 -2.30
CA LYS A 33 -2.65 11.92 -1.60
C LYS A 33 -3.93 11.24 -2.13
N ARG A 34 -4.07 11.11 -3.44
CA ARG A 34 -5.22 10.42 -4.04
C ARG A 34 -5.28 8.95 -3.61
N ALA A 35 -4.16 8.23 -3.66
CA ALA A 35 -4.10 6.84 -3.20
C ALA A 35 -4.43 6.69 -1.71
N ILE A 36 -4.11 7.68 -0.86
CA ILE A 36 -4.55 7.72 0.54
C ILE A 36 -6.06 7.96 0.64
N GLN A 37 -6.61 8.92 -0.09
CA GLN A 37 -8.03 9.26 -0.04
C GLN A 37 -8.94 8.15 -0.56
N ASP A 38 -8.48 7.40 -1.57
CA ASP A 38 -9.21 6.28 -2.16
C ASP A 38 -9.00 4.96 -1.36
N GLY A 39 -8.09 4.96 -0.38
CA GLY A 39 -7.73 3.79 0.42
C GLY A 39 -8.59 3.57 1.65
N ASP A 40 -9.21 2.39 1.78
CA ASP A 40 -9.77 1.91 3.04
C ASP A 40 -8.69 1.24 3.89
N VAL A 41 -8.22 1.94 4.92
CA VAL A 41 -7.16 1.44 5.82
C VAL A 41 -7.58 0.15 6.54
N GLY A 42 -8.86 0.01 6.93
CA GLY A 42 -9.34 -1.19 7.62
C GLY A 42 -9.25 -2.42 6.71
N ALA A 43 -9.76 -2.30 5.48
CA ALA A 43 -9.71 -3.36 4.49
C ALA A 43 -8.27 -3.69 4.05
N LEU A 44 -7.41 -2.66 3.90
CA LEU A 44 -6.00 -2.83 3.57
C LEU A 44 -5.25 -3.56 4.68
N THR A 45 -5.44 -3.17 5.93
CA THR A 45 -4.81 -3.85 7.07
C THR A 45 -5.25 -5.30 7.19
N GLU A 46 -6.53 -5.62 6.96
CA GLU A 46 -6.99 -7.02 6.94
C GLU A 46 -6.31 -7.83 5.83
N THR A 47 -6.28 -7.27 4.62
CA THR A 47 -5.66 -7.91 3.45
C THR A 47 -4.17 -8.17 3.67
N ILE A 48 -3.45 -7.21 4.25
CA ILE A 48 -2.02 -7.35 4.56
C ILE A 48 -1.78 -8.37 5.66
N ARG A 49 -2.62 -8.43 6.70
CA ARG A 49 -2.53 -9.49 7.72
C ARG A 49 -2.69 -10.88 7.11
N ARG A 50 -3.53 -11.03 6.08
CA ARG A 50 -3.68 -12.29 5.34
C ARG A 50 -2.44 -12.59 4.48
N LEU A 51 -1.92 -11.58 3.77
CA LEU A 51 -0.69 -11.68 2.99
C LEU A 51 0.49 -12.19 3.84
N LEU A 52 0.74 -11.55 5.00
CA LEU A 52 1.86 -11.88 5.89
C LEU A 52 1.79 -13.28 6.51
N ARG A 53 0.61 -13.93 6.52
CA ARG A 53 0.43 -15.30 7.01
C ARG A 53 0.46 -16.35 5.89
N THR A 54 0.51 -15.91 4.63
CA THR A 54 0.47 -16.81 3.48
C THR A 54 1.85 -17.38 3.21
N THR A 55 1.96 -18.71 3.15
CA THR A 55 3.21 -19.44 2.84
C THR A 55 3.26 -19.96 1.41
N ASP A 56 2.15 -19.91 0.69
CA ASP A 56 2.02 -20.29 -0.71
C ASP A 56 2.38 -19.10 -1.61
N ALA A 57 3.37 -19.29 -2.49
CA ALA A 57 3.93 -18.21 -3.30
C ALA A 57 2.92 -17.64 -4.31
N ASP A 58 2.08 -18.49 -4.90
CA ASP A 58 1.09 -18.07 -5.89
C ASP A 58 -0.01 -17.24 -5.23
N LYS A 59 -0.53 -17.70 -4.08
CA LYS A 59 -1.51 -16.94 -3.29
C LYS A 59 -0.93 -15.63 -2.77
N TYR A 60 0.35 -15.61 -2.40
CA TYR A 60 1.03 -14.39 -1.98
C TYR A 60 1.04 -13.36 -3.11
N ALA A 61 1.42 -13.76 -4.31
CA ALA A 61 1.45 -12.89 -5.48
C ALA A 61 0.05 -12.37 -5.84
N GLU A 62 -0.98 -13.21 -5.77
CA GLU A 62 -2.36 -12.81 -6.06
C GLU A 62 -2.90 -11.80 -5.04
N ILE A 63 -2.65 -12.01 -3.73
CA ILE A 63 -3.05 -11.04 -2.70
C ILE A 63 -2.29 -9.72 -2.89
N LEU A 64 -1.00 -9.78 -3.19
CA LEU A 64 -0.18 -8.57 -3.41
C LEU A 64 -0.68 -7.76 -4.63
N LYS A 65 -1.04 -8.42 -5.74
CA LYS A 65 -1.63 -7.75 -6.91
C LYS A 65 -2.92 -7.02 -6.55
N GLY A 66 -3.78 -7.62 -5.72
CA GLY A 66 -5.03 -6.99 -5.27
C GLY A 66 -4.82 -5.70 -4.46
N ILE A 67 -3.69 -5.58 -3.74
CA ILE A 67 -3.32 -4.35 -3.02
C ILE A 67 -2.88 -3.24 -4.00
N ALA A 68 -2.33 -3.59 -5.16
CA ALA A 68 -1.81 -2.61 -6.13
C ALA A 68 -2.86 -2.10 -7.15
N GLN A 69 -4.01 -2.78 -7.30
CA GLN A 69 -4.96 -2.55 -8.41
C GLN A 69 -6.28 -1.86 -8.02
N ASN A 70 -6.54 -1.60 -6.74
CA ASN A 70 -7.73 -0.88 -6.27
C ASN A 70 -7.44 0.59 -5.93
#